data_AF-A0A3G7TP27-F1
#
_entry.id   AF-A0A3G7TP27-F1
#
_cell.length_a   1.000
_cell.length_b   1.000
_cell.length_c   1.000
_cell.angle_alpha   90.00
_cell.angle_beta   90.00
_cell.angle_gamma   90.00
#
_symmetry.space_group_name_H-M   'P 1'
#
loop_
_entity.id
_entity.type
_entity.pdbx_description
1 polymer ?
#
loop_
_entity_poly.entity_id
_entity_poly.type
_entity_poly.pdbx_seq_one_letter_code
_entity_poly.pdbx_strand_id
1 'polypeptide(L)' 'MSEAKTAEQRLHELEVVVKTLILFNQNAIATVSRRITQGNPAIADALIHDLSDLKARSYSGIDKGLHDQYVDSLIAGVS' A
#
# COMPACT_ATOMS: atom_id res chain seq x y z
N MET A 1 15.41 -33.46 -4.97
CA MET A 1 14.90 -32.68 -6.11
C MET A 1 13.76 -31.83 -5.59
N SER A 2 13.79 -30.51 -5.73
CA SER A 2 12.64 -29.67 -5.37
C SER A 2 11.51 -30.01 -6.33
N GLU A 3 10.36 -30.46 -5.83
CA GLU A 3 9.17 -30.58 -6.65
C GLU A 3 8.86 -29.21 -7.26
N ALA A 4 8.74 -29.16 -8.58
CA ALA A 4 8.38 -27.94 -9.28
C ALA A 4 6.91 -27.62 -8.94
N LYS A 5 6.67 -26.46 -8.34
CA LYS A 5 5.32 -26.00 -8.00
C LYS A 5 4.46 -25.87 -9.26
N THR A 6 3.18 -26.24 -9.14
CA THR A 6 2.23 -26.03 -10.24
C THR A 6 2.00 -24.53 -10.50
N ALA A 7 1.35 -24.20 -11.62
CA ALA A 7 0.99 -22.81 -11.90
C ALA A 7 0.03 -22.25 -10.84
N GLU A 8 -0.92 -23.06 -10.39
CA GLU A 8 -1.93 -22.71 -9.38
C GLU A 8 -1.28 -22.45 -8.02
N GLN A 9 -0.32 -23.30 -7.62
CA GLN A 9 0.42 -23.10 -6.37
C GLN A 9 1.23 -21.79 -6.39
N ARG A 10 1.89 -21.48 -7.51
CA ARG A 10 2.63 -20.22 -7.67
C ARG A 10 1.69 -19.01 -7.67
N LEU A 11 0.54 -19.10 -8.32
CA LEU A 11 -0.46 -18.03 -8.33
C LEU A 11 -1.01 -17.78 -6.92
N HIS A 12 -1.32 -18.83 -6.18
CA HIS A 12 -1.80 -18.73 -4.81
C HIS A 12 -0.74 -18.09 -3.89
N GLU A 13 0.53 -18.48 -4.02
CA GLU A 13 1.62 -17.86 -3.25
C GLU A 13 1.79 -16.38 -3.56
N LEU A 14 1.70 -15.99 -4.85
CA LEU A 14 1.71 -14.58 -5.23
C LEU A 14 0.54 -13.82 -4.63
N GLU A 15 -0.66 -14.40 -4.62
CA GLU A 15 -1.84 -13.80 -4.00
C GLU A 15 -1.63 -13.58 -2.49
N VAL A 16 -1.06 -14.58 -1.79
CA VAL A 16 -0.72 -14.45 -0.36
C VAL A 16 0.29 -13.34 -0.13
N VAL A 17 1.38 -13.31 -0.89
CA VAL A 17 2.42 -12.26 -0.78
C VAL A 17 1.82 -10.87 -1.01
N VAL A 18 1.01 -10.70 -2.06
CA VAL A 18 0.35 -9.42 -2.38
C VAL A 18 -0.56 -8.98 -1.23
N LYS A 19 -1.40 -9.87 -0.69
CA LYS A 19 -2.27 -9.57 0.46
C LYS A 19 -1.46 -9.18 1.69
N THR A 20 -0.37 -9.89 1.98
CA THR A 20 0.52 -9.56 3.10
C THR A 20 1.14 -8.17 2.95
N LEU A 21 1.64 -7.83 1.76
CA LEU A 21 2.24 -6.52 1.50
C LEU A 21 1.21 -5.39 1.62
N ILE A 22 0.00 -5.58 1.11
CA ILE A 22 -1.10 -4.61 1.22
C ILE A 22 -1.41 -4.33 2.69
N LEU A 23 -1.67 -5.37 3.48
CA LEU A 23 -2.01 -5.24 4.90
C LEU A 23 -0.86 -4.65 5.72
N PHE A 24 0.38 -5.07 5.44
CA PHE A 24 1.56 -4.55 6.13
C PHE A 24 1.69 -3.03 5.92
N ASN A 25 1.62 -2.57 4.68
CA ASN A 25 1.76 -1.14 4.37
C ASN A 25 0.62 -0.29 4.95
N GLN A 26 -0.62 -0.79 4.94
CA GLN A 26 -1.76 -0.12 5.60
C GLN A 26 -1.54 0.01 7.12
N ASN A 27 -1.08 -1.06 7.77
CA ASN A 27 -0.80 -1.03 9.21
C ASN A 27 0.41 -0.13 9.54
N ALA A 28 1.44 -0.15 8.70
CA ALA A 28 2.64 0.66 8.87
C ALA A 28 2.29 2.15 8.78
N ILE A 29 1.56 2.57 7.75
CA ILE A 29 1.19 3.98 7.58
C ILE A 29 0.27 4.46 8.70
N ALA A 30 -0.70 3.64 9.14
CA ALA A 30 -1.56 4.00 10.26
C ALA A 30 -0.80 4.13 11.58
N THR A 31 0.17 3.25 11.83
CA THR A 31 1.00 3.27 13.05
C THR A 31 1.92 4.49 13.06
N VAL A 32 2.58 4.78 11.94
CA VAL A 32 3.49 5.92 11.80
C VAL A 32 2.72 7.23 11.89
N SER A 33 1.62 7.36 11.14
CA SER A 33 0.79 8.55 11.12
C SER A 33 0.27 8.88 12.51
N ARG A 34 -0.32 7.91 13.22
CA ARG A 34 -0.83 8.13 14.59
C ARG A 34 0.19 8.76 15.54
N ARG A 35 1.46 8.31 15.49
CA ARG A 35 2.50 8.85 16.37
C ARG A 35 2.99 10.23 15.95
N ILE A 36 3.07 10.47 14.63
CA ILE A 36 3.58 11.72 14.09
C ILE A 36 2.53 12.83 14.21
N THR A 37 1.26 12.54 13.92
CA THR A 37 0.18 13.54 13.92
C THR A 37 -0.20 13.99 15.32
N GLN A 38 -0.04 13.13 16.34
CA GLN A 38 -0.18 13.51 17.75
C GLN A 38 0.78 14.64 18.17
N GLY A 39 1.96 14.72 17.54
CA GLY A 39 2.95 15.77 17.81
C GLY A 39 2.80 17.01 16.93
N ASN A 40 2.24 16.86 15.72
CA ASN A 40 2.06 17.96 14.77
C ASN A 40 1.02 17.60 13.68
N PRO A 41 -0.23 18.11 13.77
CA PRO A 41 -1.28 17.84 12.80
C PRO A 41 -0.95 18.24 11.36
N ALA A 42 -0.11 19.27 11.15
CA ALA A 42 0.28 19.70 9.80
C ALA A 42 1.05 18.63 9.02
N ILE A 43 1.63 17.64 9.71
CA ILE A 43 2.30 16.51 9.05
C ILE A 43 1.28 15.52 8.47
N ALA A 44 0.07 15.43 9.04
CA ALA A 44 -1.01 14.62 8.45
C ALA A 44 -1.34 15.12 7.04
N ASP A 45 -1.55 16.43 6.93
CA ASP A 45 -1.88 17.09 5.66
C ASP A 45 -0.75 16.93 4.63
N ALA A 46 0.51 17.09 5.05
CA ALA A 46 1.67 16.89 4.19
C ALA A 46 1.76 15.44 3.68
N LEU A 47 1.53 14.45 4.55
CA LEU A 47 1.51 13.03 4.15
C LEU A 47 0.38 12.73 3.17
N ILE A 48 -0.82 13.27 3.40
CA ILE A 48 -1.96 13.13 2.48
C ILE A 48 -1.63 13.76 1.12
N HIS A 49 -0.98 14.92 1.11
CA HIS A 49 -0.55 15.58 -0.13
C HIS A 49 0.47 14.71 -0.89
N ASP A 50 1.52 14.24 -0.23
CA ASP A 50 2.55 13.39 -0.86
C ASP A 50 1.97 12.08 -1.41
N LEU A 51 1.00 11.48 -0.72
CA LEU A 51 0.27 10.32 -1.22
C LEU A 51 -0.64 10.66 -2.40
N SER A 52 -1.26 11.84 -2.41
CA SER A 52 -2.06 12.30 -3.55
C SER A 52 -1.18 12.52 -4.79
N ASP A 53 0.03 13.04 -4.60
CA ASP A 53 1.04 13.17 -5.66
C ASP A 53 1.51 11.80 -6.14
N LEU A 54 1.68 10.82 -5.24
CA LEU A 54 1.96 9.43 -5.61
C LEU A 54 0.81 8.85 -6.46
N LYS A 55 -0.44 9.06 -6.05
CA LYS A 55 -1.65 8.63 -6.78
C LYS A 55 -1.68 9.19 -8.20
N ALA A 56 -1.25 10.43 -8.40
CA ALA A 56 -1.25 11.07 -9.72
C ALA A 56 -0.26 10.42 -10.71
N ARG A 57 0.73 9.64 -10.22
CA ARG A 57 1.72 8.97 -11.05
C ARG A 57 1.12 7.75 -11.74
N SER A 58 1.67 7.45 -12.92
CA SER A 58 1.37 6.23 -13.67
C SER A 58 2.65 5.44 -13.86
N TYR A 59 2.56 4.12 -13.66
CA TYR A 59 3.70 3.22 -13.75
C TYR A 59 3.45 2.20 -14.86
N SER A 60 4.43 1.98 -15.72
CA SER A 60 4.33 1.00 -16.81
C SER A 60 4.12 -0.41 -16.23
N GLY A 61 3.14 -1.13 -16.76
CA GLY A 61 2.81 -2.50 -16.30
C GLY A 61 2.05 -2.57 -14.98
N ILE A 62 1.61 -1.44 -14.42
CA ILE A 62 0.76 -1.38 -13.22
C ILE A 62 -0.63 -0.90 -13.63
N ASP A 63 -1.65 -1.61 -13.14
CA ASP A 63 -3.03 -1.18 -13.31
C ASP A 63 -3.28 0.12 -12.51
N LYS A 64 -3.64 1.19 -13.22
CA LYS A 64 -3.83 2.53 -12.62
C LYS A 64 -5.00 2.55 -11.64
N GLY A 65 -6.08 1.81 -11.92
CA GLY A 65 -7.25 1.77 -11.05
C GLY A 65 -6.94 1.09 -9.72
N LEU A 66 -6.23 -0.05 -9.76
CA LEU A 66 -5.79 -0.75 -8.56
C LEU A 66 -4.76 0.06 -7.77
N HIS A 67 -3.81 0.70 -8.46
CA HIS A 67 -2.86 1.61 -7.82
C HIS A 67 -3.58 2.74 -7.07
N ASP A 68 -4.57 3.36 -7.71
CA ASP A 68 -5.29 4.50 -7.13
C ASP A 68 -6.12 4.09 -5.92
N GLN A 69 -6.84 2.97 -6.01
CA GLN A 69 -7.58 2.40 -4.89
C GLN A 69 -6.66 2.05 -3.71
N TYR A 70 -5.46 1.54 -4.01
CA TYR A 70 -4.48 1.21 -3.00
C TYR A 70 -3.96 2.47 -2.29
N VAL A 71 -3.60 3.52 -3.05
CA VAL A 71 -3.15 4.78 -2.46
C VAL A 71 -4.27 5.47 -1.67
N ASP A 72 -5.52 5.42 -2.13
CA ASP A 72 -6.68 5.91 -1.36
C ASP A 72 -6.82 5.21 -0.01
N SER A 73 -6.55 3.89 0.02
CA SER A 73 -6.57 3.12 1.26
C SER A 73 -5.43 3.52 2.21
N LEU A 74 -4.26 3.92 1.68
CA LEU A 74 -3.16 4.45 2.49
C LEU A 74 -3.50 5.82 3.08
N ILE A 75 -4.09 6.71 2.27
CA ILE A 75 -4.56 8.04 2.71
C ILE A 75 -5.57 7.92 3.85
N ALA A 76 -6.54 7.00 3.73
CA ALA A 76 -7.51 6.73 4.79
C ALA A 76 -6.86 6.26 6.11
N GLY A 77 -5.68 5.65 6.05
CA GLY A 77 -4.91 5.24 7.22
C GLY A 77 -4.14 6.38 7.91
N VAL A 78 -3.98 7.54 7.26
CA VAL A 78 -3.32 8.71 7.85
C VAL A 78 -4.26 9.51 8.77
N SER A 79 -5.57 9.33 8.60
CA SER A 79 -6.65 10.05 9.30
C SER A 79 -6.80 9.69 10.78
#